data_AF-A0A1X2HB79-F1
#
_entry.id   AF-A0A1X2HB79-F1
#
_cell.length_a   1.000
_cell.length_b   1.000
_cell.length_c   1.000
_cell.angle_alpha   90.00
_cell.angle_beta   90.00
_cell.angle_gamma   90.00
#
_symmetry.space_group_name_H-M   'P 1'
#
loop_
_entity.id
_entity.type
_entity.pdbx_description
1 polymer ?
#
loop_
_entity_poly.entity_id
_entity_poly.type
_entity_poly.pdbx_seq_one_letter_code
_entity_poly.pdbx_strand_id
1 'polypeptide(L)'
;TGETTFPFSAGSKQRLYPGAPKITGFKIDLRFVIRQGNVEYDVCSAEACCNGAKDDKIIADEGKLNREVKDDLDAMLSLAQHGSRSCAAWGIQIMGSSCLIFSLHLSDHGLYVAL
;
A
#
# COMPACT_ATOMS: atom_id res chain seq x y z
N THR A 1 32.52 6.93 -7.24
CA THR A 1 32.41 7.78 -6.03
C THR A 1 31.34 8.82 -6.31
N GLY A 2 30.22 8.82 -5.58
CA GLY A 2 29.15 9.78 -5.87
C GLY A 2 27.79 9.50 -5.24
N GLU A 3 27.71 8.94 -4.03
CA GLU A 3 26.47 9.05 -3.27
C GLU A 3 26.44 10.43 -2.60
N THR A 4 25.56 11.29 -3.09
CA THR A 4 25.29 12.58 -2.47
C THR A 4 24.18 12.37 -1.45
N THR A 5 24.54 12.22 -0.18
CA THR A 5 23.57 12.22 0.92
C THR A 5 23.11 13.65 1.16
N PHE A 6 21.90 13.98 0.70
CA PHE A 6 21.32 15.31 0.87
C PHE A 6 20.56 15.45 2.20
N PRO A 7 20.68 16.60 2.90
CA PRO A 7 20.01 16.83 4.18
C PRO A 7 18.61 17.42 3.97
N PHE A 8 17.63 16.61 3.60
CA PHE A 8 16.28 17.09 3.28
C PHE A 8 15.31 17.00 4.47
N SER A 9 15.37 18.00 5.35
CA SER A 9 14.31 18.28 6.34
C SER A 9 13.13 19.04 5.72
N ALA A 10 11.96 19.08 6.38
CA ALA A 10 10.81 19.88 5.96
C ALA A 10 11.16 21.37 5.74
N GLY A 11 12.03 21.94 6.57
CA GLY A 11 12.55 23.31 6.40
C GLY A 11 13.44 23.47 5.16
N SER A 12 14.04 22.40 4.65
CA SER A 12 14.84 22.42 3.40
C SER A 12 13.95 22.36 2.16
N LYS A 13 12.80 21.68 2.23
CA LYS A 13 11.80 21.66 1.14
C LYS A 13 11.15 23.03 0.97
N GLN A 14 10.93 23.78 2.05
CA GLN A 14 10.41 25.16 1.98
C GLN A 14 11.34 26.13 1.22
N ARG A 15 12.65 25.82 1.16
CA ARG A 15 13.63 26.58 0.38
C ARG A 15 13.59 26.30 -1.13
N LEU A 16 13.07 25.14 -1.56
CA LEU A 16 12.88 24.79 -2.98
C LEU A 16 11.57 25.34 -3.55
N TYR A 17 10.59 25.61 -2.68
CA TYR A 17 9.30 26.19 -3.04
C TYR A 17 9.05 27.45 -2.18
N PRO A 18 9.80 28.54 -2.41
CA PRO A 18 9.80 29.73 -1.53
C PRO A 18 8.46 30.46 -1.43
N GLY A 19 7.45 30.07 -2.22
CA GLY A 19 6.08 30.58 -2.15
C GLY A 19 5.04 29.60 -1.61
N ALA A 20 5.41 28.36 -1.27
CA ALA A 20 4.47 27.36 -0.78
C ALA A 20 4.35 27.43 0.76
N PRO A 21 3.20 27.84 1.33
CA PRO A 21 3.05 28.07 2.77
C PRO A 21 3.08 26.77 3.59
N LYS A 22 2.87 25.61 2.97
CA LYS A 22 2.82 24.30 3.64
C LYS A 22 3.15 23.17 2.65
N ILE A 23 4.32 22.55 2.79
CA ILE A 23 4.68 21.37 1.99
C ILE A 23 4.17 20.14 2.72
N THR A 24 3.05 19.60 2.25
CA THR A 24 2.38 18.43 2.82
C THR A 24 2.85 17.19 2.08
N GLY A 25 3.14 16.10 2.80
CA GLY A 25 3.41 14.80 2.16
C GLY A 25 2.20 14.39 1.33
N PHE A 26 2.44 13.89 0.12
CA PHE A 26 1.39 13.50 -0.82
C PHE A 26 1.31 11.97 -0.87
N LYS A 27 0.14 11.42 -0.52
CA LYS A 27 -0.19 10.00 -0.60
C LYS A 27 -1.41 9.83 -1.49
N ILE A 28 -1.37 8.84 -2.38
CA ILE A 28 -2.52 8.40 -3.16
C ILE A 28 -2.82 6.96 -2.75
N ASP A 29 -4.05 6.71 -2.30
CA ASP A 29 -4.59 5.36 -2.16
C ASP A 29 -5.19 4.93 -3.52
N LEU A 30 -4.82 3.75 -3.99
CA LEU A 30 -5.22 3.13 -5.25
C LEU A 30 -5.99 1.84 -4.94
N ARG A 31 -7.05 1.58 -5.71
CA ARG A 31 -7.90 0.39 -5.56
C ARG A 31 -7.99 -0.36 -6.88
N PHE A 32 -7.76 -1.67 -6.83
CA PHE A 32 -8.05 -2.55 -7.95
C PHE A 32 -9.32 -3.31 -7.63
N VAL A 33 -10.36 -3.05 -8.41
CA VAL A 33 -11.69 -3.61 -8.18
C VAL A 33 -12.07 -4.56 -9.29
N ILE A 34 -12.69 -5.69 -8.92
CA ILE A 34 -13.44 -6.53 -9.82
C ILE A 34 -14.93 -6.33 -9.56
N ARG A 35 -15.74 -6.37 -10.63
CA ARG A 35 -17.20 -6.28 -10.50
C ARG A 35 -17.81 -7.64 -10.79
N GLN A 36 -18.61 -8.14 -9.86
CA GLN A 36 -19.43 -9.35 -10.05
C GLN A 36 -20.90 -8.98 -9.82
N GLY A 37 -21.69 -8.99 -10.90
CA GLY A 37 -23.03 -8.44 -10.87
C GLY A 37 -23.02 -6.94 -10.55
N ASN A 38 -23.73 -6.54 -9.48
CA ASN A 38 -23.82 -5.16 -9.02
C ASN A 38 -22.94 -4.85 -7.80
N VAL A 39 -22.02 -5.75 -7.45
CA VAL A 39 -21.11 -5.58 -6.31
C VAL A 39 -19.67 -5.44 -6.81
N GLU A 40 -18.94 -4.51 -6.20
CA GLU A 40 -17.51 -4.31 -6.41
C GLU A 40 -16.72 -4.95 -5.28
N TYR A 41 -15.62 -5.59 -5.64
CA TYR A 41 -14.71 -6.24 -4.70
C TYR A 41 -13.31 -5.73 -4.94
N ASP A 42 -12.69 -5.25 -3.90
CA ASP A 42 -11.27 -4.94 -3.90
C ASP A 42 -10.48 -6.25 -3.91
N VAL A 43 -9.58 -6.38 -4.89
CA VAL A 43 -8.64 -7.51 -4.99
C VAL A 43 -7.22 -7.08 -4.65
N CYS A 44 -6.99 -5.76 -4.62
CA CYS A 44 -5.73 -5.17 -4.23
C CYS A 44 -5.92 -3.78 -3.64
N SER A 45 -5.35 -3.62 -2.45
CA SER A 45 -5.13 -2.34 -1.81
C SER A 45 -3.73 -1.86 -2.15
N ALA A 46 -3.61 -0.59 -2.55
CA ALA A 46 -2.35 -0.02 -2.96
C ALA A 46 -2.19 1.42 -2.46
N GLU A 47 -0.98 1.79 -2.09
CA GLU A 47 -0.66 3.18 -1.74
C GLU A 47 0.62 3.63 -2.42
N ALA A 48 0.66 4.91 -2.80
CA ALA A 48 1.79 5.51 -3.47
C ALA A 48 2.15 6.87 -2.87
N CYS A 49 3.44 7.10 -2.65
CA CYS A 49 3.99 8.38 -2.20
C CYS A 49 5.35 8.68 -2.85
N CYS A 50 5.75 9.96 -2.85
CA CYS A 50 7.06 10.37 -3.38
C CYS A 50 8.19 10.08 -2.37
N ASN A 51 9.39 9.75 -2.87
CA ASN A 51 10.59 9.42 -2.07
C ASN A 51 10.82 10.36 -0.87
N GLY A 52 10.84 9.80 0.34
CA GLY A 52 11.31 10.46 1.55
C GLY A 52 12.27 9.55 2.30
N ALA A 53 13.55 9.91 2.35
CA ALA A 53 14.59 9.13 3.04
C ALA A 53 14.44 9.06 4.58
N LYS A 54 13.34 9.59 5.14
CA LYS A 54 12.93 9.52 6.56
C LYS A 54 11.39 9.64 6.70
N ASP A 55 10.63 8.94 5.87
CA ASP A 55 9.18 8.84 6.06
C ASP A 55 8.85 7.71 7.05
N ASP A 56 8.91 8.00 8.36
CA ASP A 56 8.34 7.12 9.41
C ASP A 56 6.84 6.84 9.19
N LYS A 57 6.19 7.61 8.31
CA LYS A 57 4.78 7.44 7.93
C LYS A 57 4.51 6.18 7.13
N ILE A 58 5.45 5.75 6.28
CA ILE A 58 5.26 4.56 5.42
C ILE A 58 5.40 3.29 6.25
N ILE A 59 6.36 3.25 7.18
CA ILE A 59 6.54 2.13 8.11
C ILE A 59 5.33 2.03 9.06
N ALA A 60 4.79 3.18 9.52
CA ALA A 60 3.56 3.19 10.31
C ALA A 60 2.31 2.83 9.48
N ASP A 61 2.29 3.13 8.18
CA ASP A 61 1.20 2.82 7.26
C ASP A 61 1.25 1.37 6.71
N GLU A 62 2.37 0.65 6.83
CA GLU A 62 2.47 -0.77 6.43
C GLU A 62 1.43 -1.63 7.18
N GLY A 63 1.25 -1.39 8.48
CA GLY A 63 0.23 -2.06 9.28
C GLY A 63 -1.21 -1.71 8.89
N LYS A 64 -1.43 -0.53 8.29
CA LYS A 64 -2.73 -0.12 7.73
C LYS A 64 -2.97 -0.86 6.42
N LEU A 65 -2.00 -0.83 5.50
CA LEU A 65 -2.09 -1.51 4.21
C LEU A 65 -2.32 -3.03 4.41
N ASN A 66 -1.57 -3.66 5.31
CA ASN A 66 -1.75 -5.08 5.63
C ASN A 66 -3.17 -5.42 6.13
N ARG A 67 -3.80 -4.50 6.88
CA ARG A 67 -5.18 -4.68 7.34
C ARG A 67 -6.17 -4.53 6.19
N GLU A 68 -5.97 -3.54 5.32
CA GLU A 68 -6.82 -3.33 4.14
C GLU A 68 -6.74 -4.54 3.19
N VAL A 69 -5.53 -5.05 2.92
CA VAL A 69 -5.34 -6.28 2.11
C VAL A 69 -5.99 -7.51 2.78
N LYS A 70 -5.99 -7.60 4.11
CA LYS A 70 -6.70 -8.66 4.83
C LYS A 70 -8.21 -8.55 4.65
N ASP A 71 -8.77 -7.35 4.77
CA ASP A 71 -10.20 -7.11 4.60
C ASP A 71 -10.63 -7.42 3.14
N ASP A 72 -9.79 -7.11 2.15
CA ASP A 72 -9.95 -7.50 0.74
C ASP A 72 -10.01 -9.03 0.60
N LEU A 73 -9.09 -9.76 1.24
CA LEU A 73 -9.07 -11.22 1.21
C LEU A 73 -10.32 -11.83 1.85
N ASP A 74 -10.76 -11.31 2.99
CA ASP A 74 -11.98 -11.76 3.68
C ASP A 74 -13.22 -11.57 2.82
N ALA A 75 -13.32 -10.41 2.15
CA ALA A 75 -14.38 -10.13 1.21
C ALA A 75 -14.39 -11.16 0.07
N MET A 76 -13.24 -11.46 -0.54
CA MET A 76 -13.15 -12.46 -1.60
C MET A 76 -13.44 -13.89 -1.13
N LEU A 77 -12.99 -14.27 0.07
CA LEU A 77 -13.28 -15.59 0.66
C LEU A 77 -14.78 -15.77 0.91
N SER A 78 -15.48 -14.70 1.30
CA SER A 78 -16.94 -14.72 1.46
C SER A 78 -17.67 -15.00 0.14
N LEU A 79 -17.08 -14.66 -1.01
CA LEU A 79 -17.62 -14.96 -2.34
C LEU A 79 -17.24 -16.33 -2.86
N ALA A 80 -16.05 -16.80 -2.49
CA ALA A 80 -15.54 -18.09 -2.91
C ALA A 80 -16.30 -19.28 -2.28
N GLN A 81 -17.33 -19.01 -1.45
CA GLN A 81 -18.29 -20.02 -1.00
C GLN A 81 -18.72 -20.89 -2.18
N HIS A 82 -18.28 -22.16 -2.15
CA HIS A 82 -18.48 -23.26 -3.13
C HIS A 82 -17.29 -23.75 -3.96
N GLY A 83 -16.04 -23.40 -3.64
CA GLY A 83 -14.90 -24.06 -4.31
C GLY A 83 -13.61 -24.07 -3.52
N SER A 84 -12.94 -25.22 -3.48
CA SER A 84 -11.58 -25.47 -2.97
C SER A 84 -10.50 -24.71 -3.77
N ARG A 85 -10.67 -23.41 -4.01
CA ARG A 85 -9.71 -22.58 -4.74
C ARG A 85 -9.03 -21.66 -3.74
N SER A 86 -7.71 -21.75 -3.72
CA SER A 86 -6.86 -20.79 -3.03
C SER A 86 -7.20 -19.37 -3.51
N CYS A 87 -7.45 -18.48 -2.56
CA CYS A 87 -7.76 -17.08 -2.78
C CYS A 87 -6.64 -16.23 -2.17
N ALA A 88 -6.26 -15.17 -2.88
CA ALA A 88 -5.23 -14.25 -2.44
C ALA A 88 -5.60 -12.81 -2.76
N ALA A 89 -5.35 -11.90 -1.83
CA ALA A 89 -5.40 -10.45 -2.06
C ALA A 89 -4.00 -9.90 -2.25
N TRP A 90 -3.86 -8.76 -2.91
CA TRP A 90 -2.56 -8.15 -3.19
C TRP A 90 -2.40 -6.82 -2.47
N GLY A 91 -1.19 -6.57 -1.98
CA GLY A 91 -0.78 -5.28 -1.45
C GLY A 91 0.30 -4.67 -2.33
N ILE A 92 0.18 -3.38 -2.64
CA ILE A 92 1.22 -2.63 -3.37
C ILE A 92 1.56 -1.37 -2.60
N GLN A 93 2.84 -1.17 -2.30
CA GLN A 93 3.34 0.05 -1.69
C GLN A 93 4.41 0.65 -2.60
N ILE A 94 4.15 1.84 -3.15
CA ILE A 94 5.05 2.54 -4.06
C ILE A 94 5.66 3.74 -3.34
N MET A 95 6.98 3.82 -3.32
CA MET A 95 7.74 4.90 -2.71
C MET A 95 8.77 5.43 -3.70
N GLY A 96 8.46 6.54 -4.36
CA GLY A 96 9.28 7.11 -5.43
C GLY A 96 9.70 6.07 -6.47
N SER A 97 10.95 5.60 -6.43
CA SER A 97 11.49 4.61 -7.37
C SER A 97 11.44 3.16 -6.86
N SER A 98 11.02 2.95 -5.61
CA SER A 98 10.92 1.64 -4.96
C SER A 98 9.47 1.19 -4.92
N CYS A 99 9.26 -0.12 -4.98
CA CYS A 99 7.93 -0.71 -4.87
C CYS A 99 8.02 -2.04 -4.11
N LEU A 100 7.14 -2.22 -3.12
CA LEU A 100 6.86 -3.51 -2.50
C LEU A 100 5.54 -4.02 -3.08
N ILE A 101 5.55 -5.26 -3.56
CA ILE A 101 4.36 -5.98 -4.01
C ILE A 101 4.35 -7.29 -3.24
N PHE A 102 3.23 -7.60 -2.62
CA PHE A 102 3.04 -8.85 -1.89
C PHE A 102 1.63 -9.39 -2.10
N SER A 103 1.47 -10.66 -1.81
CA SER A 103 0.18 -11.35 -1.81
C SER A 103 -0.13 -11.88 -0.41
N LEU A 104 -1.37 -11.74 0.04
CA LEU A 104 -1.85 -12.26 1.31
C LEU A 104 -2.73 -13.48 1.06
N HIS A 105 -2.44 -14.57 1.76
CA HIS A 105 -3.12 -15.86 1.64
C HIS A 105 -3.65 -16.29 3.01
N LEU A 106 -4.80 -16.96 3.03
CA LEU A 106 -5.29 -17.64 4.23
C LEU A 106 -4.88 -19.12 4.18
N SER A 107 -4.05 -19.54 5.13
CA SER A 107 -3.66 -20.95 5.26
C SER A 107 -4.79 -21.82 5.82
N ASP A 108 -4.67 -23.14 5.63
CA ASP A 108 -5.62 -24.14 6.16
C ASP A 108 -5.74 -24.12 7.70
N HIS A 109 -4.76 -23.52 8.39
CA HIS A 109 -4.78 -23.35 9.84
C HIS A 109 -5.38 -22.01 10.30
N GLY A 110 -5.97 -21.22 9.39
CA GLY A 110 -6.56 -19.93 9.69
C GLY A 110 -5.54 -18.81 9.91
N LEU A 111 -4.27 -19.02 9.53
CA LEU A 111 -3.23 -18.00 9.59
C LEU A 111 -3.11 -17.25 8.26
N TYR A 112 -3.08 -15.91 8.33
CA TYR A 112 -2.79 -15.05 7.18
C TYR A 112 -1.28 -15.00 6.94
N VAL A 113 -0.86 -15.26 5.69
CA VAL A 113 0.55 -15.34 5.28
C VAL A 113 0.77 -14.38 4.13
N ALA A 114 1.70 -13.43 4.31
CA ALA A 114 2.15 -12.53 3.25
C ALA A 114 3.37 -13.15 2.53
N LEU A 115 3.31 -13.21 1.20
CA LEU A 115 4.34 -13.74 0.30
C LEU A 115 4.76 -12.70 -0.73
#